data_AF-L0EU88-F1
#
_entry.id   AF-L0EU88-F1
#
_cell.length_a   1.000
_cell.length_b   1.000
_cell.length_c   1.000
_cell.angle_alpha   90.00
_cell.angle_beta   90.00
_cell.angle_gamma   90.00
#
_symmetry.space_group_name_H-M   'P 1'
#
loop_
_entity.id
_entity.type
_entity.pdbx_description
1 polymer ?
#
loop_
_entity_poly.entity_id
_entity_poly.type
_entity_poly.pdbx_seq_one_letter_code
_entity_poly.pdbx_strand_id
1 'polypeptide(L)' 'MADEINTENADVTGKENGNGRTKSSAPVEPVVMVELYRDSWCGPDGEKVDAGKKIKIPQSLGEEYVNSGTARIISGET' A
#
# COMPACT_ATOMS: atom_id res chain seq x y z
N MET A 1 37.85 -30.10 20.36
CA MET A 1 37.20 -29.16 21.30
C MET A 1 38.13 -27.96 21.43
N ALA A 2 37.73 -26.69 21.34
CA ALA A 2 36.62 -26.01 20.65
C ALA A 2 37.07 -24.53 20.48
N ASP A 3 36.61 -23.91 19.40
CA ASP A 3 37.06 -22.64 18.82
C ASP A 3 35.97 -21.56 18.99
N GLU A 4 36.39 -20.36 19.45
CA GLU A 4 35.86 -18.99 19.28
C GLU A 4 34.44 -18.52 19.73
N ILE A 5 34.31 -17.17 19.69
CA ILE A 5 33.21 -16.18 19.83
C ILE A 5 32.72 -15.72 21.22
N ASN A 6 33.33 -14.63 21.73
CA ASN A 6 32.61 -13.59 22.47
C ASN A 6 32.86 -12.24 21.78
N THR A 7 32.20 -12.05 20.63
CA THR A 7 32.11 -10.76 19.94
C THR A 7 31.12 -9.88 20.69
N GLU A 8 31.68 -8.86 21.32
CA GLU A 8 31.06 -7.61 21.78
C GLU A 8 29.91 -7.19 20.86
N ASN A 9 28.70 -7.02 21.41
CA ASN A 9 27.57 -6.47 20.68
C ASN A 9 26.88 -5.37 21.46
N ALA A 10 26.99 -4.18 20.88
CA ALA A 10 25.99 -3.13 20.78
C ALA A 10 25.67 -2.33 22.05
N ASP A 11 26.44 -1.26 22.20
CA ASP A 11 25.97 0.06 22.62
C ASP A 11 24.53 0.32 22.15
N VAL A 12 23.56 0.28 23.07
CA VAL A 12 22.16 0.64 22.81
C VAL A 12 22.03 2.16 22.97
N THR A 13 22.63 2.91 22.05
CA THR A 13 22.28 4.33 21.83
C THR A 13 21.32 4.42 20.64
N GLY A 14 20.10 3.94 20.85
CA GLY A 14 18.97 4.16 19.95
C GLY A 14 18.18 5.40 20.36
N LYS A 15 18.71 6.60 20.08
CA LYS A 15 17.86 7.79 19.97
C LYS A 15 17.21 7.78 18.59
N GLU A 16 16.03 7.19 18.46
CA GLU A 16 15.07 7.59 17.44
C GLU A 16 13.69 7.75 18.07
N ASN A 17 13.37 9.03 18.31
CA ASN A 17 12.08 9.67 18.25
C ASN A 17 10.85 8.85 18.62
N GLY A 18 10.26 9.22 19.75
CA GLY A 18 8.85 9.02 19.99
C GLY A 18 8.04 9.55 18.82
N ASN A 19 7.54 8.64 18.00
CA ASN A 19 6.29 8.87 17.29
C ASN A 19 5.27 7.96 17.95
N GLY A 20 4.66 8.48 19.01
CA GLY A 20 3.38 8.01 19.50
C GLY A 20 2.35 8.18 18.40
N ARG A 21 2.36 7.28 17.43
CA ARG A 21 1.22 7.01 16.59
C ARG A 21 0.78 5.64 17.03
N THR A 22 -0.13 5.63 18.01
CA THR A 22 -0.96 4.46 18.27
C THR A 22 -1.33 3.90 16.91
N LYS A 23 -1.01 2.63 16.67
CA LYS A 23 -1.56 1.90 15.54
C LYS A 23 -3.07 1.94 15.77
N SER A 24 -3.73 3.00 15.31
CA SER A 24 -5.14 2.93 14.98
C SER A 24 -5.18 1.78 14.01
N SER A 25 -5.73 0.67 14.49
CA SER A 25 -6.29 -0.38 13.67
C SER A 25 -7.42 0.28 12.86
N ALA A 26 -7.07 1.20 11.96
CA ALA A 26 -7.95 1.57 10.88
C ALA A 26 -8.23 0.24 10.19
N PRO A 27 -9.51 -0.12 9.96
CA PRO A 27 -9.81 -1.28 9.15
C PRO A 27 -8.96 -1.14 7.89
N VAL A 28 -8.07 -2.09 7.64
CA VAL A 28 -7.34 -2.15 6.37
C VAL A 28 -8.44 -2.30 5.35
N GLU A 29 -8.76 -1.21 4.65
CA GLU A 29 -9.80 -1.24 3.64
C GLU A 29 -9.35 -2.26 2.59
N PRO A 30 -10.21 -3.21 2.21
CA PRO A 30 -9.86 -4.17 1.18
C PRO A 30 -9.44 -3.42 -0.08
N VAL A 31 -8.45 -3.95 -0.79
CA VAL A 31 -7.84 -3.32 -1.95
C VAL A 31 -8.13 -4.17 -3.18
N VAL A 32 -8.52 -3.49 -4.25
CA VAL A 32 -8.85 -4.12 -5.53
C VAL A 32 -7.91 -3.64 -6.61
N MET A 33 -7.64 -4.52 -7.56
CA MET A 33 -6.97 -4.17 -8.80
C MET A 33 -8.02 -3.80 -9.83
N VAL A 34 -7.93 -2.57 -10.35
CA VAL A 34 -8.80 -2.11 -11.44
C VAL A 34 -8.00 -1.85 -12.71
N GLU A 35 -8.65 -2.03 -13.86
CA GLU A 35 -8.14 -1.63 -15.17
C GLU A 35 -8.97 -0.44 -15.68
N LEU A 36 -8.30 0.68 -15.97
CA LEU A 36 -8.93 1.90 -16.49
C LEU A 36 -9.26 1.73 -17.97
N TYR A 37 -10.38 2.26 -18.44
CA TYR A 37 -10.78 2.10 -19.84
C TYR A 37 -10.45 3.30 -20.73
N ARG A 38 -10.67 4.52 -20.23
CA ARG A 38 -10.67 5.73 -21.07
C ARG A 38 -10.07 6.97 -20.42
N ASP A 39 -10.05 7.04 -19.09
CA ASP A 39 -9.49 8.18 -18.36
C ASP A 39 -8.16 7.83 -17.70
N SER A 40 -7.28 8.83 -17.63
CA SER A 40 -6.07 8.77 -16.82
C SER A 40 -6.47 8.97 -15.36
N TRP A 41 -6.21 7.97 -14.51
CA TRP A 41 -6.40 8.14 -13.08
C TRP A 41 -5.23 8.93 -12.50
N CYS A 42 -5.54 9.93 -11.67
CA CYS A 42 -4.53 10.63 -10.87
C CYS A 42 -4.59 10.08 -9.46
N GLY A 43 -3.58 9.30 -9.09
CA GLY A 43 -3.44 8.74 -7.77
C GLY A 43 -3.21 9.78 -6.69
N PRO A 44 -3.38 9.40 -5.43
CA PRO A 44 -3.23 10.29 -4.28
C PRO A 44 -1.80 10.85 -4.17
N ASP A 45 -0.79 10.13 -4.64
CA ASP A 45 0.61 10.56 -4.69
C ASP A 45 0.97 11.37 -5.94
N GLY A 46 -0.01 11.74 -6.76
CA GLY A 46 0.22 12.39 -8.05
C GLY A 46 0.68 11.44 -9.16
N GLU A 47 0.64 10.12 -8.91
CA GLU A 47 0.88 9.10 -9.92
C GLU A 47 -0.20 9.21 -11.01
N LYS A 48 0.21 9.44 -12.27
CA LYS A 48 -0.70 9.40 -13.40
C LYS A 48 -0.69 8.01 -14.01
N VAL A 49 -1.85 7.39 -14.07
CA VAL A 49 -2.02 6.06 -14.63
C VAL A 49 -2.90 6.14 -15.86
N ASP A 50 -2.32 5.80 -17.01
CA ASP A 50 -3.02 5.79 -18.29
C ASP A 50 -4.12 4.73 -18.37
N ALA A 51 -5.08 4.97 -19.27
CA ALA A 51 -6.08 3.99 -19.65
C ALA A 51 -5.43 2.69 -20.15
N GLY A 52 -6.01 1.55 -19.79
CA GLY A 52 -5.51 0.21 -20.08
C GLY A 52 -4.46 -0.31 -19.09
N LYS A 53 -4.04 0.51 -18.10
CA LYS A 53 -3.16 0.06 -17.02
C LYS A 53 -3.97 -0.48 -15.84
N LYS A 54 -3.33 -1.40 -15.13
CA LYS A 54 -3.85 -2.06 -13.93
C LYS A 54 -3.28 -1.37 -12.71
N ILE A 55 -4.14 -0.87 -11.83
CA ILE A 55 -3.77 -0.16 -10.60
C ILE A 55 -4.41 -0.81 -9.39
N LYS A 56 -3.73 -0.75 -8.24
CA LYS A 56 -4.25 -1.24 -6.97
C LYS A 56 -4.78 -0.05 -6.17
N ILE A 57 -6.09 -0.01 -5.93
CA ILE A 57 -6.77 1.08 -5.23
C ILE A 57 -7.70 0.51 -4.15
N PRO A 58 -8.13 1.32 -3.17
CA PRO A 58 -9.11 0.88 -2.18
C PRO A 58 -10.40 0.40 -2.85
N GLN A 59 -11.03 -0.64 -2.31
CA GLN A 59 -12.22 -1.25 -2.89
C GLN A 59 -13.33 -0.22 -3.11
N SER A 60 -13.59 0.65 -2.13
CA SER A 60 -14.62 1.68 -2.24
C SER A 60 -14.38 2.57 -3.46
N LEU A 61 -13.13 2.99 -3.67
CA LEU A 61 -12.73 3.78 -4.82
C LEU A 61 -12.85 2.97 -6.12
N GLY A 62 -12.40 1.71 -6.12
CA GLY A 62 -12.55 0.82 -7.28
C GLY A 62 -14.00 0.67 -7.71
N GLU A 63 -14.92 0.47 -6.76
CA GLU A 63 -16.35 0.37 -7.01
C GLU A 63 -16.95 1.67 -7.55
N GLU A 64 -16.51 2.85 -7.09
CA GLU A 64 -16.93 4.14 -7.66
C GLU A 64 -16.50 4.30 -9.11
N TYR A 65 -15.26 3.91 -9.44
CA TYR A 65 -14.74 3.98 -10.81
C TYR A 65 -15.44 2.98 -11.73
N VAL A 66 -15.83 1.81 -11.22
CA VAL A 66 -16.65 0.84 -11.95
C VAL A 66 -18.06 1.34 -12.18
N ASN A 67 -18.72 1.89 -11.15
CA ASN A 67 -20.06 2.47 -11.28
C ASN A 67 -20.10 3.63 -12.28
N SER A 68 -19.03 4.42 -12.34
CA SER A 68 -18.89 5.51 -13.31
C SER A 68 -18.59 5.04 -14.74
N GLY A 69 -18.30 3.75 -14.94
CA GLY A 69 -17.89 3.20 -16.24
C GLY A 69 -16.44 3.54 -16.64
N THR A 70 -15.64 4.04 -15.70
CA THR A 70 -14.26 4.51 -15.92
C THR A 70 -13.24 3.38 -15.79
N ALA A 71 -13.53 2.38 -14.96
CA ALA A 71 -12.66 1.22 -14.73
C ALA A 71 -13.43 -0.10 -14.64
N ARG A 72 -12.72 -1.23 -14.63
CA ARG A 72 -13.22 -2.54 -14.18
C ARG A 72 -12.37 -3.12 -13.07
N ILE A 73 -13.00 -3.70 -12.05
CA ILE A 73 -12.30 -4.57 -11.10
C ILE A 73 -11.91 -5.87 -11.82
N ILE A 74 -10.62 -6.19 -11.79
CA ILE A 74 -10.05 -7.42 -12.38
C ILE A 74 -9.56 -8.41 -11.32
N SER A 75 -9.34 -7.95 -10.09
CA SER A 75 -8.97 -8.79 -8.95
C SER A 75 -9.30 -8.06 -7.65
N GLY A 76 -9.84 -8.77 -6.66
CA GLY A 76 -10.09 -8.25 -5.31
C GLY A 76 -9.60 -9.25 -4.29
N GLU A 77 -8.74 -8.81 -3.37
CA GLU A 77 -8.33 -9.58 -2.20
C GLU A 77 -9.08 -9.02 -1.00
N THR A 78 -9.82 -9.89 -0.31
CA THR A 78 -10.54 -9.57 0.93
C THR A 78 -9.61 -9.61 2.13
#